data_AF-A0A1J0P700-F1
#
_entry.id   AF-A0A1J0P700-F1
#
_cell.length_a   1.000
_cell.length_b   1.000
_cell.length_c   1.000
_cell.angle_alpha   90.00
_cell.angle_beta   90.00
_cell.angle_gamma   90.00
#
_symmetry.space_group_name_H-M   'P 1'
#
loop_
_entity.id
_entity.type
_entity.pdbx_description
1 polymer ?
#
loop_
_entity_poly.entity_id
_entity_poly.type
_entity_poly.pdbx_seq_one_letter_code
_entity_poly.pdbx_strand_id
1 'polypeptide(L)'
;MASSSFSVRSVLNESSRRLYRLVDQQCSPHPVLDDHFESMEAAWEAALNWWQDQVGAVEQPIGIGVEVSTPRGDWRTLRYPGTWPGLMH
;
A
#
# COMPACT_ATOMS: atom_id res chain seq x y z
N MET A 1 29.34 -5.94 -5.36
CA MET A 1 28.14 -5.20 -4.91
C MET A 1 27.23 -6.23 -4.26
N ALA A 2 26.94 -6.05 -2.97
CA ALA A 2 26.47 -7.11 -2.09
C ALA A 2 25.03 -7.53 -2.36
N SER A 3 24.86 -8.86 -2.34
CA SER A 3 23.70 -9.70 -2.10
C SER A 3 22.35 -9.04 -1.80
N SER A 4 21.35 -9.38 -2.62
CA SER A 4 19.96 -9.53 -2.16
C SER A 4 19.37 -10.76 -2.83
N SER A 5 19.74 -11.93 -2.28
CA SER A 5 19.19 -13.22 -2.66
C SER A 5 17.86 -13.41 -1.92
N PHE A 6 16.75 -13.06 -2.57
CA PHE A 6 15.43 -13.41 -2.04
C PHE A 6 14.96 -14.69 -2.71
N SER A 7 15.35 -15.83 -2.12
CA SER A 7 14.69 -17.10 -2.38
C SER A 7 13.71 -17.35 -1.23
N VAL A 8 12.44 -17.04 -1.45
CA VAL A 8 11.34 -17.68 -0.72
C VAL A 8 10.48 -18.42 -1.74
N ARG A 9 10.71 -19.73 -1.79
CA ARG A 9 9.80 -20.69 -2.41
C ARG A 9 8.51 -20.71 -1.58
N SER A 10 7.42 -20.25 -2.15
CA SER A 10 6.07 -20.70 -1.79
C SER A 10 5.22 -20.80 -3.05
N VAL A 11 5.51 -21.85 -3.83
CA VAL A 11 4.49 -22.48 -4.67
C VAL A 11 3.66 -23.34 -3.72
N LEU A 12 2.38 -23.04 -3.54
CA LEU A 12 1.25 -23.96 -3.31
C LEU A 12 -0.01 -23.14 -2.96
N ASN A 13 -0.74 -22.79 -4.03
CA ASN A 13 -2.20 -22.87 -4.21
C ASN A 13 -3.20 -22.44 -3.09
N GLU A 14 -4.24 -21.72 -3.56
CA GLU A 14 -5.65 -21.84 -3.10
C GLU A 14 -6.26 -20.87 -2.07
N SER A 15 -5.89 -19.61 -2.14
CA SER A 15 -6.84 -18.49 -1.98
C SER A 15 -6.17 -17.25 -2.53
N SER A 16 -6.36 -16.91 -3.81
CA SER A 16 -5.80 -15.70 -4.44
C SER A 16 -6.43 -14.41 -3.88
N ARG A 17 -6.49 -14.28 -2.56
CA ARG A 17 -6.86 -13.05 -1.87
C ARG A 17 -5.74 -12.07 -2.13
N ARG A 18 -6.07 -11.07 -2.93
CA ARG A 18 -5.23 -9.90 -3.18
C ARG A 18 -5.01 -9.25 -1.82
N LEU A 19 -3.76 -9.26 -1.35
CA LEU A 19 -3.40 -8.55 -0.14
C LEU A 19 -3.09 -7.11 -0.53
N TYR A 20 -3.54 -6.16 0.28
CA TYR A 20 -3.31 -4.75 0.08
C TYR A 20 -2.39 -4.28 1.20
N ARG A 21 -1.42 -3.43 0.88
CA ARG A 21 -0.54 -2.81 1.88
C ARG A 21 -0.51 -1.31 1.68
N LEU A 22 -0.19 -0.60 2.76
CA LEU A 22 -0.02 0.84 2.73
C LEU A 22 1.44 1.20 2.54
N VAL A 23 1.68 2.21 1.72
CA VAL A 23 3.01 2.72 1.42
C VAL A 23 3.09 4.21 1.67
N ASP A 24 4.25 4.67 2.12
CA ASP A 24 4.55 6.09 2.28
C ASP A 24 4.82 6.76 0.90
N GLN A 25 5.04 8.08 0.89
CA GLN A 25 5.47 8.90 -0.25
C GLN A 25 6.61 8.28 -1.08
N GLN A 26 7.49 7.51 -0.44
CA GLN A 26 8.62 6.85 -1.07
C GLN A 26 8.29 5.49 -1.68
N CYS A 27 7.01 5.11 -1.78
CA CYS A 27 6.56 3.78 -2.20
C CYS A 27 7.23 2.65 -1.37
N SER A 28 7.54 2.97 -0.13
CA SER A 28 8.12 2.04 0.86
C SER A 28 7.03 1.63 1.85
N PRO A 29 7.12 0.41 2.43
CA PRO A 29 6.17 -0.05 3.44
C PRO A 29 6.00 1.00 4.53
N HIS A 30 4.74 1.35 4.82
CA HIS A 30 4.45 2.43 5.74
C HIS A 30 4.89 2.05 7.16
N PRO A 31 5.77 2.80 7.85
CA PRO A 31 6.43 2.35 9.08
C PRO A 31 5.47 2.07 10.26
N VAL A 32 4.26 2.65 10.21
CA VAL A 32 3.21 2.44 11.23
C VAL A 32 2.08 1.52 10.73
N LEU A 33 1.87 1.46 9.42
CA LEU A 33 0.75 0.75 8.80
C LEU A 33 1.27 -0.29 7.81
N ASP A 34 2.32 -1.01 8.21
CA ASP A 34 2.90 -2.11 7.43
C ASP A 34 2.08 -3.40 7.59
N ASP A 35 0.75 -3.24 7.59
CA ASP A 35 -0.18 -4.35 7.72
C ASP A 35 -0.71 -4.79 6.35
N HIS A 36 -1.20 -6.02 6.29
CA HIS A 36 -1.73 -6.63 5.08
C HIS A 36 -3.24 -6.75 5.17
N PHE A 37 -3.93 -5.92 4.39
CA PHE A 37 -5.37 -5.89 4.31
C PHE A 37 -5.88 -6.88 3.27
N GLU A 38 -7.03 -7.49 3.51
CA GLU A 38 -7.68 -8.39 2.53
C GLU A 38 -8.50 -7.63 1.47
N SER A 39 -8.73 -6.32 1.68
CA SER A 39 -9.56 -5.45 0.84
C SER A 39 -8.91 -4.07 0.64
N MET A 40 -9.08 -3.50 -0.55
CA MET A 40 -8.62 -2.13 -0.86
C MET A 40 -9.27 -1.10 0.07
N GLU A 41 -10.57 -1.24 0.34
CA GLU A 41 -11.33 -0.31 1.18
C GLU A 41 -10.79 -0.31 2.61
N ALA A 42 -10.59 -1.50 3.20
CA ALA A 42 -10.00 -1.62 4.54
C ALA A 42 -8.61 -0.98 4.64
N ALA A 43 -7.75 -1.18 3.63
CA ALA A 43 -6.45 -0.51 3.57
C ALA A 43 -6.63 1.02 3.49
N TRP A 44 -7.52 1.48 2.61
CA TRP A 44 -7.73 2.91 2.39
C TRP A 44 -8.35 3.62 3.60
N GLU A 45 -9.29 2.99 4.28
CA GLU A 45 -9.87 3.50 5.53
C GLU A 45 -8.81 3.63 6.62
N ALA A 46 -7.93 2.63 6.77
CA ALA A 46 -6.80 2.72 7.69
C ALA A 46 -5.85 3.86 7.33
N ALA A 47 -5.56 4.06 6.04
CA ALA A 47 -4.74 5.18 5.56
C ALA A 47 -5.39 6.53 5.87
N LEU A 48 -6.69 6.68 5.60
CA LEU A 48 -7.46 7.89 5.88
C LEU A 48 -7.52 8.20 7.38
N ASN A 49 -7.78 7.18 8.19
CA ASN A 49 -7.89 7.32 9.64
C ASN A 49 -6.55 7.75 10.24
N TRP A 50 -5.46 7.11 9.83
CA TRP A 50 -4.12 7.49 10.26
C TRP A 50 -3.72 8.88 9.76
N TRP A 51 -4.00 9.21 8.49
CA TRP A 51 -3.69 10.52 7.94
C TRP A 51 -4.43 11.64 8.68
N GLN A 52 -5.70 11.44 9.01
CA GLN A 52 -6.48 12.38 9.82
C GLN A 52 -5.92 12.52 11.25
N ASP A 53 -5.46 11.42 11.86
CA ASP A 53 -4.81 11.45 13.18
C ASP A 53 -3.49 12.23 13.15
N GLN A 54 -2.69 12.07 12.10
CA GLN A 54 -1.37 12.73 11.99
C GLN A 54 -1.43 14.19 11.57
N VAL A 55 -2.25 14.53 10.56
CA VAL A 55 -2.26 15.86 9.93
C VAL A 55 -3.45 16.71 10.44
N GLY A 56 -4.41 16.09 11.11
CA GLY A 56 -5.64 16.73 11.56
C GLY A 56 -6.64 16.97 10.43
N ALA A 57 -7.65 17.81 10.67
CA ALA A 57 -8.71 18.19 9.72
C ALA A 57 -8.21 19.13 8.59
N VAL A 58 -6.97 18.96 8.15
CA VAL A 58 -6.36 19.77 7.10
C VAL A 58 -6.61 19.09 5.76
N GLU A 59 -7.19 19.83 4.81
CA GLU A 59 -7.46 19.41 3.43
C GLU A 59 -6.18 19.26 2.59
N GLN A 60 -5.25 18.43 3.06
CA GLN A 60 -4.01 18.11 2.35
C GLN A 60 -4.12 16.75 1.62
N PRO A 61 -3.44 16.61 0.47
CA PRO A 61 -3.43 15.36 -0.27
C PRO A 61 -2.83 14.24 0.59
N ILE A 62 -3.52 13.10 0.66
CA ILE A 62 -3.12 11.95 1.47
C ILE A 62 -1.74 11.46 1.01
N GLY A 63 -0.73 11.60 1.87
CA GLY A 63 0.64 11.16 1.62
C GLY A 63 0.84 9.65 1.69
N ILE A 64 -0.24 8.87 1.70
CA ILE A 64 -0.22 7.41 1.77
C ILE A 64 -0.74 6.82 0.46
N GLY A 65 0.01 5.87 -0.09
CA GLY A 65 -0.37 5.06 -1.24
C GLY A 65 -0.87 3.68 -0.84
N VAL A 66 -1.45 2.98 -1.81
CA VAL A 66 -1.94 1.60 -1.65
C VAL A 66 -1.34 0.74 -2.73
N GLU A 67 -0.79 -0.40 -2.35
CA GLU A 67 -0.33 -1.42 -3.27
C GLU A 67 -1.08 -2.73 -3.06
N VAL A 68 -1.15 -3.54 -4.13
CA VAL A 68 -1.78 -4.86 -4.10
C VAL A 68 -0.79 -5.95 -4.46
N SER A 69 -0.85 -7.06 -3.74
CA SER A 69 -0.11 -8.27 -4.07
C SER A 69 -0.69 -8.88 -5.34
N THR A 70 0.21 -9.13 -6.28
CA THR A 70 -0.12 -9.80 -7.53
C THR A 70 0.00 -11.32 -7.34
N PRO A 71 -0.68 -12.12 -8.16
CA PRO A 71 -0.53 -13.58 -8.14
C PRO A 71 0.90 -14.07 -8.39
N ARG A 72 1.78 -13.20 -8.90
CA ARG A 72 3.19 -13.49 -9.16
C ARG A 72 4.09 -13.27 -7.95
N GLY A 73 3.56 -12.71 -6.86
CA GLY A 73 4.34 -12.33 -5.68
C GLY A 73 4.93 -10.92 -5.76
N ASP A 74 4.67 -10.19 -6.84
CA ASP A 74 5.03 -8.77 -6.97
C ASP A 74 3.97 -7.86 -6.33
N TRP A 75 4.33 -6.60 -6.08
CA TRP A 75 3.41 -5.56 -5.60
C TRP A 75 3.09 -4.57 -6.72
N ARG A 76 1.82 -4.20 -6.84
CA ARG A 76 1.37 -3.23 -7.85
C ARG A 76 0.72 -2.04 -7.18
N THR A 77 1.27 -0.86 -7.39
CA THR A 77 0.72 0.38 -6.88
C THR A 77 -0.63 0.67 -7.53
N LEU A 78 -1.67 0.75 -6.71
CA LEU A 78 -3.03 1.09 -7.13
C LEU A 78 -3.32 2.57 -6.90
N ARG A 79 -2.72 3.15 -5.87
CA ARG A 79 -2.84 4.57 -5.55
C ARG A 79 -1.48 5.10 -5.13
N TYR A 80 -1.05 6.19 -5.77
CA TYR A 80 0.15 6.89 -5.37
C TYR A 80 -0.14 7.87 -4.23
N PRO A 81 0.76 7.96 -3.26
CA PRO A 81 0.69 8.99 -2.22
C PRO A 81 0.75 10.38 -2.87
N GLY A 82 -0.12 11.30 -2.46
CA GLY A 82 -0.16 12.67 -2.95
C GLY A 82 -0.96 12.91 -4.24
N THR A 83 -1.60 11.90 -4.83
CA THR A 83 -2.22 12.02 -6.17
C THR A 83 -3.68 12.50 -6.23
N TRP A 84 -4.23 13.20 -5.22
CA TRP A 84 -5.61 13.73 -5.30
C TRP A 84 -5.66 15.20 -4.84
N PRO A 85 -6.27 16.16 -5.61
CA PRO A 85 -7.55 16.00 -6.29
C PRO A 85 -7.57 16.45 -7.78
N GLY A 86 -8.12 15.62 -8.67
CA GLY A 86 -8.70 16.10 -9.92
C GLY A 86 -7.82 16.27 -11.16
N LEU A 87 -6.65 15.62 -11.28
CA LEU A 87 -5.95 15.60 -12.57
C LEU A 87 -6.31 14.34 -13.38
N MET A 88 -7.18 14.55 -14.37
CA MET A 88 -7.31 13.75 -15.58
C MET A 88 -5.91 13.48 -16.16
N HIS A 89 -5.58 12.22 -16.46
CA HIS A 89 -4.78 11.82 -17.63
C HIS A 89 -4.99 10.32 -17.91
#